data_AF-A0A842LT38-F1
#
_entry.id   AF-A0A842LT38-F1
#
_cell.length_a   1.000
_cell.length_b   1.000
_cell.length_c   1.000
_cell.angle_alpha   90.00
_cell.angle_beta   90.00
_cell.angle_gamma   90.00
#
_symmetry.space_group_name_H-M   'P 1'
#
loop_
_entity.id
_entity.type
_entity.pdbx_description
1 polymer ?
#
loop_
_entity_poly.entity_id
_entity_poly.type
_entity_poly.pdbx_seq_one_letter_code
_entity_poly.pdbx_strand_id
1 'polypeptide(L)'
;GVLQVHSDLKLASRYTEPLYRSIAYTFNPALPGLTGDMEASMGFLENIGVSYGVKYPDLSPEERDVLRDELTGINPEIFGEVFTSREFRSIGDLSDIAGVLDACGKNRKYGIGIGLCLGEREGALDVALELQKNYREELVKGLAWIRREGSTTLENLQYIYSEDKAFKGIMGTIASISLSLKILDPDIPLLGLSRMDQHVKVSARTTRPAVERGVNLGVALRDAAASFGGTGGGHDIAAGAMVPYRDMESFLQLVDEILGTQTGP
;
A
#
# COMPACT_ATOMS: atom_id res chain seq x y z
N GLY A 1 -24.25 18.25 -9.31
CA GLY A 1 -24.65 17.75 -7.97
C GLY A 1 -23.58 18.10 -6.96
N VAL A 2 -23.64 17.50 -5.77
CA VAL A 2 -22.61 17.65 -4.72
C VAL A 2 -21.30 16.93 -5.10
N LEU A 3 -21.43 15.79 -5.80
CA LEU A 3 -20.35 15.03 -6.42
C LEU A 3 -20.01 15.58 -7.81
N GLN A 4 -18.72 15.62 -8.12
CA GLN A 4 -18.18 15.86 -9.45
C GLN A 4 -17.22 14.73 -9.84
N VAL A 5 -17.33 14.27 -11.07
CA VAL A 5 -16.44 13.27 -11.68
C VAL A 5 -15.76 13.94 -12.86
N HIS A 6 -14.44 13.84 -12.92
CA HIS A 6 -13.62 14.38 -14.00
C HIS A 6 -12.32 13.59 -14.09
N SER A 7 -11.59 13.73 -15.19
CA SER A 7 -10.27 13.11 -15.35
C SER A 7 -9.18 14.02 -14.80
N ASP A 8 -8.33 13.49 -13.94
CA ASP A 8 -7.19 14.19 -13.39
C ASP A 8 -6.14 13.20 -12.83
N LEU A 9 -5.03 13.73 -12.30
CA LEU A 9 -4.04 12.96 -11.56
C LEU A 9 -4.59 12.48 -10.22
N LYS A 10 -4.51 11.16 -9.99
CA LYS A 10 -4.92 10.44 -8.77
C LYS A 10 -3.86 10.54 -7.67
N LEU A 11 -3.37 11.76 -7.41
CA LEU A 11 -2.38 12.03 -6.37
C LEU A 11 -3.01 12.03 -4.99
N ALA A 12 -2.42 11.28 -4.07
CA ALA A 12 -2.84 11.23 -2.67
C ALA A 12 -2.56 12.56 -1.95
N SER A 13 -3.46 13.04 -1.10
CA SER A 13 -3.33 14.30 -0.35
C SER A 13 -3.02 15.54 -1.17
N ARG A 14 -3.38 15.56 -2.45
CA ARG A 14 -3.04 16.66 -3.36
C ARG A 14 -3.51 18.05 -2.90
N TYR A 15 -4.53 18.13 -2.02
CA TYR A 15 -5.05 19.37 -1.42
C TYR A 15 -4.47 19.68 -0.03
N THR A 16 -3.89 18.70 0.66
CA THR A 16 -3.47 18.81 2.06
C THR A 16 -1.96 18.79 2.25
N GLU A 17 -1.21 18.17 1.33
CA GLU A 17 0.23 18.00 1.40
C GLU A 17 0.94 18.70 0.22
N PRO A 18 2.22 19.10 0.38
CA PRO A 18 3.04 19.54 -0.75
C PRO A 18 3.21 18.41 -1.77
N LEU A 19 3.52 18.76 -3.02
CA LEU A 19 3.55 17.82 -4.14
C LEU A 19 4.51 16.66 -3.95
N TYR A 20 5.71 16.90 -3.42
CA TYR A 20 6.67 15.81 -3.20
C TYR A 20 6.12 14.74 -2.24
N ARG A 21 5.40 15.17 -1.19
CA ARG A 21 4.70 14.24 -0.27
C ARG A 21 3.53 13.58 -0.95
N SER A 22 2.75 14.33 -1.72
CA SER A 22 1.60 13.78 -2.45
C SER A 22 2.02 12.65 -3.40
N ILE A 23 3.11 12.84 -4.14
CA ILE A 23 3.71 11.81 -5.01
C ILE A 23 4.20 10.62 -4.18
N ALA A 24 5.02 10.86 -3.15
CA ALA A 24 5.56 9.79 -2.31
C ALA A 24 4.46 8.99 -1.58
N TYR A 25 3.33 9.63 -1.24
CA TYR A 25 2.16 9.02 -0.61
C TYR A 25 1.18 8.37 -1.60
N THR A 26 1.43 8.47 -2.91
CA THR A 26 0.58 7.84 -3.91
C THR A 26 0.97 6.37 -4.05
N PHE A 27 0.26 5.51 -3.30
CA PHE A 27 0.48 4.06 -3.26
C PHE A 27 -0.38 3.28 -4.26
N ASN A 28 -1.45 3.90 -4.79
CA ASN A 28 -2.33 3.29 -5.76
C ASN A 28 -2.90 4.37 -6.72
N PRO A 29 -2.51 4.36 -8.00
CA PRO A 29 -1.51 3.46 -8.60
C PRO A 29 -0.10 3.81 -8.09
N ALA A 30 0.73 2.80 -7.88
CA ALA A 30 2.10 3.02 -7.43
C ALA A 30 2.96 3.61 -8.56
N LEU A 31 3.88 4.51 -8.23
CA LEU A 31 4.80 5.19 -9.14
C LEU A 31 6.22 4.64 -8.91
N PRO A 32 6.71 3.69 -9.74
CA PRO A 32 8.07 3.17 -9.64
C PRO A 32 9.11 4.29 -9.58
N GLY A 33 10.02 4.22 -8.62
CA GLY A 33 11.04 5.25 -8.38
C GLY A 33 10.60 6.44 -7.54
N LEU A 34 9.29 6.67 -7.31
CA LEU A 34 8.80 7.85 -6.57
C LEU A 34 7.99 7.49 -5.31
N THR A 35 7.07 6.53 -5.41
CA THR A 35 6.24 6.11 -4.26
C THR A 35 7.12 5.61 -3.12
N GLY A 36 6.81 6.09 -1.91
CA GLY A 36 7.55 5.75 -0.71
C GLY A 36 8.90 6.46 -0.58
N ASP A 37 9.25 7.38 -1.48
CA ASP A 37 10.55 8.05 -1.49
C ASP A 37 10.39 9.57 -1.64
N MET A 38 10.60 10.28 -0.54
CA MET A 38 10.45 11.74 -0.46
C MET A 38 11.54 12.47 -1.26
N GLU A 39 12.78 11.97 -1.17
CA GLU A 39 13.94 12.59 -1.84
C GLU A 39 13.84 12.40 -3.35
N ALA A 40 13.49 11.19 -3.79
CA ALA A 40 13.26 10.93 -5.21
C ALA A 40 12.09 11.74 -5.77
N SER A 41 11.01 11.91 -5.00
CA SER A 41 9.87 12.75 -5.40
C SER A 41 10.25 14.24 -5.51
N MET A 42 11.09 14.75 -4.61
CA MET A 42 11.63 16.11 -4.71
C MET A 42 12.53 16.25 -5.94
N GLY A 43 13.50 15.36 -6.11
CA GLY A 43 14.42 15.39 -7.25
C GLY A 43 13.71 15.26 -8.60
N PHE A 44 12.67 14.44 -8.68
CA PHE A 44 11.82 14.34 -9.87
C PHE A 44 11.14 15.67 -10.21
N LEU A 45 10.51 16.32 -9.24
CA LEU A 45 9.83 17.61 -9.44
C LEU A 45 10.82 18.71 -9.84
N GLU A 46 11.99 18.77 -9.20
CA GLU A 46 13.07 19.70 -9.57
C GLU A 46 13.55 19.47 -11.01
N ASN A 47 13.73 18.21 -11.43
CA ASN A 47 14.19 17.87 -12.77
C ASN A 47 13.21 18.28 -13.87
N ILE A 48 11.90 18.19 -13.61
CA ILE A 48 10.86 18.59 -14.57
C ILE A 48 10.49 20.08 -14.47
N GLY A 49 11.18 20.84 -13.60
CA GLY A 49 10.97 22.27 -13.43
C GLY A 49 9.67 22.66 -12.70
N VAL A 50 9.12 21.76 -11.87
CA VAL A 50 7.89 21.99 -11.09
C VAL A 50 8.24 22.21 -9.63
N SER A 51 7.62 23.21 -9.00
CA SER A 51 7.84 23.50 -7.58
C SER A 51 7.42 22.32 -6.68
N TYR A 52 8.34 21.77 -5.89
CA TYR A 52 8.02 20.60 -5.06
C TYR A 52 7.26 20.91 -3.77
N GLY A 53 7.45 22.12 -3.23
CA GLY A 53 6.94 22.55 -1.92
C GLY A 53 5.53 23.15 -1.93
N VAL A 54 4.91 23.27 -3.11
CA VAL A 54 3.54 23.79 -3.27
C VAL A 54 2.53 22.65 -3.30
N LYS A 55 1.25 22.96 -3.10
CA LYS A 55 0.17 21.98 -3.24
C LYS A 55 -0.28 21.90 -4.70
N TYR A 56 -0.90 20.80 -5.08
CA TYR A 56 -1.36 20.60 -6.46
C TYR A 56 -2.31 21.72 -6.98
N PRO A 57 -3.28 22.23 -6.20
CA PRO A 57 -4.14 23.33 -6.65
C PRO A 57 -3.41 24.64 -6.91
N ASP A 58 -2.20 24.81 -6.38
CA ASP A 58 -1.42 26.04 -6.49
C ASP A 58 -0.53 26.05 -7.75
N LEU A 59 -0.45 24.92 -8.47
CA LEU A 59 0.27 24.82 -9.74
C LEU A 59 -0.39 25.64 -10.86
N SER A 60 0.44 26.23 -11.74
CA SER A 60 -0.02 26.81 -13.00
C SER A 60 -0.57 25.74 -13.94
N PRO A 61 -1.40 26.10 -14.94
CA PRO A 61 -1.85 25.16 -15.97
C PRO A 61 -0.70 24.43 -16.67
N GLU A 62 0.38 25.16 -16.98
CA GLU A 62 1.56 24.61 -17.64
C GLU A 62 2.31 23.61 -16.75
N GLU A 63 2.51 23.92 -15.46
CA GLU A 63 3.12 22.99 -14.50
C GLU A 63 2.27 21.72 -14.33
N ARG A 64 0.94 21.85 -14.37
CA ARG A 64 0.04 20.68 -14.29
C ARG A 64 0.12 19.79 -15.53
N ASP A 65 0.23 20.38 -16.71
CA ASP A 65 0.38 19.62 -17.95
C ASP A 65 1.71 18.85 -17.96
N VAL A 66 2.81 19.50 -17.60
CA VAL A 66 4.13 18.84 -17.47
C VAL A 66 4.08 17.71 -16.44
N LEU A 67 3.56 17.99 -15.24
CA LEU A 67 3.43 16.98 -14.18
C LEU A 67 2.58 15.79 -14.62
N ARG A 68 1.48 16.04 -15.33
CA ARG A 68 0.61 14.99 -15.86
C ARG A 68 1.37 14.10 -16.82
N ASP A 69 2.02 14.70 -17.82
CA ASP A 69 2.64 13.96 -18.91
C ASP A 69 3.80 13.10 -18.38
N GLU A 70 4.63 13.67 -17.49
CA GLU A 70 5.77 12.98 -16.87
C GLU A 70 5.33 11.82 -15.95
N LEU A 71 4.32 12.03 -15.09
CA LEU A 71 3.80 10.97 -14.23
C LEU A 71 3.10 9.86 -15.04
N THR A 72 2.39 10.21 -16.11
CA THR A 72 1.74 9.24 -17.01
C THR A 72 2.78 8.38 -17.73
N GLY A 73 3.96 8.95 -18.03
CA GLY A 73 5.10 8.20 -18.56
C GLY A 73 5.66 7.15 -17.58
N ILE A 74 5.52 7.38 -16.27
CA ILE A 74 5.94 6.42 -15.22
C ILE A 74 4.87 5.35 -15.00
N ASN A 75 3.62 5.74 -14.83
CA ASN A 75 2.50 4.82 -14.72
C ASN A 75 1.24 5.45 -15.33
N PRO A 76 0.72 4.94 -16.47
CA PRO A 76 -0.42 5.54 -17.15
C PRO A 76 -1.72 5.52 -16.33
N GLU A 77 -1.84 4.64 -15.33
CA GLU A 77 -3.03 4.57 -14.48
C GLU A 77 -3.18 5.78 -13.56
N ILE A 78 -2.11 6.57 -13.37
CA ILE A 78 -2.09 7.75 -12.49
C ILE A 78 -3.05 8.83 -12.96
N PHE A 79 -3.34 8.89 -14.27
CA PHE A 79 -4.31 9.79 -14.84
C PHE A 79 -5.61 9.05 -15.13
N GLY A 80 -6.72 9.54 -14.58
CA GLY A 80 -8.03 8.93 -14.81
C GLY A 80 -9.11 9.58 -13.98
N GLU A 81 -10.22 8.87 -13.77
CA GLU A 81 -11.36 9.43 -13.02
C GLU A 81 -10.98 9.73 -11.56
N VAL A 82 -11.26 10.97 -11.15
CA VAL A 82 -11.20 11.44 -9.77
C VAL A 82 -12.60 11.89 -9.33
N PHE A 83 -12.89 11.65 -8.05
CA PHE A 83 -14.21 11.91 -7.46
C PHE A 83 -14.05 13.01 -6.43
N THR A 84 -14.60 14.19 -6.71
CA THR A 84 -14.54 15.31 -5.78
C THR A 84 -15.90 15.68 -5.25
N SER A 85 -15.95 16.17 -4.02
CA SER A 85 -17.19 16.59 -3.38
C SER A 85 -17.09 18.01 -2.85
N ARG A 86 -18.11 18.83 -3.13
CA ARG A 86 -18.23 20.18 -2.58
C ARG A 86 -18.39 20.19 -1.06
N GLU A 87 -18.84 19.08 -0.46
CA GLU A 87 -18.96 18.93 1.00
C GLU A 87 -17.60 18.70 1.68
N PHE A 88 -16.62 18.17 0.95
CA PHE A 88 -15.29 17.86 1.46
C PHE A 88 -14.22 18.74 0.83
N ARG A 89 -14.51 20.02 0.55
CA ARG A 89 -13.58 20.93 -0.15
C ARG A 89 -12.17 20.99 0.44
N SER A 90 -12.01 20.82 1.75
CA SER A 90 -10.70 20.84 2.43
C SER A 90 -9.83 19.62 2.11
N ILE A 91 -10.43 18.49 1.74
CA ILE A 91 -9.73 17.27 1.29
C ILE A 91 -9.81 17.13 -0.24
N GLY A 92 -10.88 17.63 -0.85
CA GLY A 92 -11.15 17.63 -2.29
C GLY A 92 -11.55 16.26 -2.82
N ASP A 93 -10.66 15.28 -2.71
CA ASP A 93 -10.78 13.93 -3.28
C ASP A 93 -11.43 12.93 -2.33
N LEU A 94 -12.46 12.22 -2.80
CA LEU A 94 -13.17 11.20 -2.01
C LEU A 94 -12.32 9.96 -1.73
N SER A 95 -11.28 9.70 -2.53
CA SER A 95 -10.30 8.65 -2.27
C SER A 95 -9.48 8.95 -1.02
N ASP A 96 -9.10 10.22 -0.83
CA ASP A 96 -8.46 10.66 0.41
C ASP A 96 -9.42 10.56 1.60
N ILE A 97 -10.71 10.89 1.43
CA ILE A 97 -11.73 10.67 2.47
C ILE A 97 -11.84 9.20 2.86
N ALA A 98 -11.86 8.28 1.88
CA ALA A 98 -11.89 6.85 2.16
C ALA A 98 -10.66 6.43 3.00
N GLY A 99 -9.48 6.95 2.68
CA GLY A 99 -8.27 6.71 3.48
C GLY A 99 -8.33 7.32 4.89
N VAL A 100 -8.96 8.47 5.07
CA VAL A 100 -9.19 9.08 6.40
C VAL A 100 -10.12 8.20 7.25
N LEU A 101 -11.19 7.68 6.67
CA LEU A 101 -12.13 6.79 7.35
C LEU A 101 -11.47 5.45 7.73
N ASP A 102 -10.66 4.89 6.82
CA ASP A 102 -9.88 3.67 7.09
C ASP A 102 -8.88 3.89 8.24
N ALA A 103 -8.17 5.03 8.24
CA ALA A 103 -7.26 5.40 9.32
C ALA A 103 -7.99 5.52 10.68
N CYS A 104 -9.20 6.09 10.70
CA CYS A 104 -10.04 6.12 11.89
C CYS A 104 -10.42 4.71 12.37
N GLY A 105 -10.81 3.82 11.46
CA GLY A 105 -11.17 2.43 11.77
C GLY A 105 -10.01 1.64 12.39
N LYS A 106 -8.82 1.72 11.78
CA LYS A 106 -7.58 1.08 12.26
C LYS A 106 -7.18 1.55 13.67
N ASN A 107 -7.45 2.81 13.98
CA ASN A 107 -7.13 3.43 15.27
C ASN A 107 -8.28 3.40 16.28
N ARG A 108 -9.36 2.65 16.00
CA ARG A 108 -10.57 2.55 16.83
C ARG A 108 -11.23 3.90 17.14
N LYS A 109 -11.02 4.90 16.28
CA LYS A 109 -11.64 6.23 16.34
C LYS A 109 -12.94 6.25 15.55
N TYR A 110 -13.81 5.26 15.79
CA TYR A 110 -15.03 5.05 15.00
C TYR A 110 -15.97 6.25 15.04
N GLY A 111 -16.13 6.88 16.22
CA GLY A 111 -16.98 8.07 16.37
C GLY A 111 -16.51 9.26 15.53
N ILE A 112 -15.20 9.45 15.38
CA ILE A 112 -14.63 10.50 14.52
C ILE A 112 -14.97 10.23 13.06
N GLY A 113 -14.74 8.99 12.60
CA GLY A 113 -15.08 8.60 11.23
C GLY A 113 -16.57 8.75 10.90
N ILE A 114 -17.45 8.35 11.82
CA ILE A 114 -18.90 8.50 11.66
C ILE A 114 -19.29 9.99 11.67
N GLY A 115 -18.76 10.78 12.60
CA GLY A 115 -19.03 12.22 12.69
C GLY A 115 -18.66 12.96 11.39
N LEU A 116 -17.52 12.61 10.79
CA LEU A 116 -17.10 13.15 9.49
C LEU A 116 -18.11 12.86 8.37
N CYS A 117 -18.66 11.65 8.31
CA CYS A 117 -19.70 11.29 7.35
C CYS A 117 -21.03 12.03 7.60
N LEU A 118 -21.31 12.42 8.85
CA LEU A 118 -22.49 13.20 9.23
C LEU A 118 -22.30 14.71 9.08
N GLY A 119 -21.11 15.15 8.66
CA GLY A 119 -20.79 16.57 8.47
C GLY A 119 -20.25 17.28 9.72
N GLU A 120 -20.00 16.56 10.81
CA GLU A 120 -19.31 17.08 12.00
C GLU A 120 -17.80 17.13 11.74
N ARG A 121 -17.29 18.32 11.40
CA ARG A 121 -15.91 18.49 10.91
C ARG A 121 -14.97 19.17 11.91
N GLU A 122 -15.50 19.97 12.83
CA GLU A 122 -14.69 20.79 13.74
C GLU A 122 -13.89 19.90 14.71
N GLY A 123 -12.56 19.97 14.64
CA GLY A 123 -11.62 19.15 15.41
C GLY A 123 -11.53 17.68 14.97
N ALA A 124 -12.64 17.07 14.54
CA ALA A 124 -12.69 15.69 14.06
C ALA A 124 -11.84 15.50 12.79
N LEU A 125 -11.90 16.46 11.87
CA LEU A 125 -11.16 16.40 10.61
C LEU A 125 -9.65 16.43 10.83
N ASP A 126 -9.15 17.32 11.69
CA ASP A 126 -7.71 17.46 11.95
C ASP A 126 -7.14 16.19 12.57
N VAL A 127 -7.85 15.61 13.56
CA VAL A 127 -7.45 14.33 14.16
C VAL A 127 -7.43 13.23 13.11
N ALA A 128 -8.43 13.16 12.24
CA ALA A 128 -8.52 12.10 11.24
C ALA A 128 -7.46 12.24 10.14
N LEU A 129 -7.15 13.47 9.71
CA LEU A 129 -6.04 13.78 8.79
C LEU A 129 -4.69 13.40 9.39
N GLU A 130 -4.47 13.70 10.67
CA GLU A 130 -3.24 13.34 11.38
C GLU A 130 -3.07 11.82 11.48
N LEU A 131 -4.15 11.06 11.72
CA LEU A 131 -4.12 9.60 11.70
C LEU A 131 -3.75 9.05 10.31
N GLN A 132 -4.32 9.63 9.25
CA GLN A 132 -4.01 9.23 7.88
C GLN A 132 -2.56 9.54 7.53
N LYS A 133 -2.07 10.72 7.89
CA LYS A 133 -0.69 11.14 7.68
C LYS A 133 0.29 10.19 8.38
N ASN A 134 0.07 9.90 9.66
CA ASN A 134 0.88 8.96 10.42
C ASN A 134 0.94 7.58 9.77
N TYR A 135 -0.21 7.06 9.32
CA TYR A 135 -0.26 5.78 8.60
C TYR A 135 0.56 5.81 7.30
N ARG A 136 0.51 6.91 6.53
CA ARG A 136 1.33 7.04 5.32
C ARG A 136 2.82 7.14 5.62
N GLU A 137 3.20 7.79 6.71
CA GLU A 137 4.60 7.83 7.17
C GLU A 137 5.08 6.44 7.61
N GLU A 138 4.23 5.62 8.25
CA GLU A 138 4.54 4.22 8.54
C GLU A 138 4.77 3.42 7.24
N LEU A 139 3.93 3.60 6.21
CA LEU A 139 4.12 2.95 4.92
C LEU A 139 5.43 3.34 4.25
N VAL A 140 5.77 4.64 4.23
CA VAL A 140 7.05 5.15 3.71
C VAL A 140 8.24 4.48 4.43
N LYS A 141 8.21 4.46 5.77
CA LYS A 141 9.26 3.79 6.57
C LYS A 141 9.35 2.30 6.26
N GLY A 142 8.21 1.62 6.12
CA GLY A 142 8.16 0.20 5.77
C GLY A 142 8.72 -0.10 4.38
N LEU A 143 8.41 0.74 3.39
CA LEU A 143 8.98 0.60 2.03
C LEU A 143 10.49 0.86 2.02
N ALA A 144 10.97 1.88 2.73
CA ALA A 144 12.39 2.14 2.88
C ALA A 144 13.12 0.96 3.54
N TRP A 145 12.50 0.33 4.54
CA TRP A 145 13.01 -0.89 5.16
C TRP A 145 13.11 -2.05 4.16
N ILE A 146 12.05 -2.32 3.37
CA ILE A 146 12.08 -3.37 2.35
C ILE A 146 13.17 -3.11 1.30
N ARG A 147 13.34 -1.86 0.83
CA ARG A 147 14.40 -1.51 -0.14
C ARG A 147 15.80 -1.80 0.40
N ARG A 148 16.02 -1.63 1.70
CA ARG A 148 17.32 -1.83 2.34
C ARG A 148 17.61 -3.30 2.63
N GLU A 149 16.64 -4.03 3.20
CA GLU A 149 16.85 -5.42 3.62
C GLU A 149 16.64 -6.43 2.47
N GLY A 150 15.79 -6.10 1.50
CA GLY A 150 15.34 -7.04 0.49
C GLY A 150 14.46 -8.16 1.03
N SER A 151 14.29 -9.22 0.24
CA SER A 151 13.60 -10.45 0.62
C SER A 151 14.57 -11.64 0.61
N THR A 152 14.19 -12.72 1.29
CA THR A 152 14.79 -14.04 1.11
C THR A 152 13.97 -14.82 0.10
N THR A 153 14.63 -15.41 -0.89
CA THR A 153 13.98 -16.15 -1.99
C THR A 153 14.24 -17.65 -1.85
N LEU A 154 13.16 -18.43 -1.94
CA LEU A 154 13.12 -19.88 -2.09
C LEU A 154 12.83 -20.23 -3.57
N GLU A 155 12.38 -21.44 -3.88
CA GLU A 155 12.18 -21.86 -5.27
C GLU A 155 10.93 -21.22 -5.90
N ASN A 156 9.83 -21.17 -5.17
CA ASN A 156 8.50 -20.72 -5.62
C ASN A 156 7.95 -19.57 -4.75
N LEU A 157 8.71 -19.12 -3.76
CA LEU A 157 8.29 -18.18 -2.73
C LEU A 157 9.42 -17.20 -2.42
N GLN A 158 9.07 -15.95 -2.13
CA GLN A 158 9.95 -15.01 -1.43
C GLN A 158 9.29 -14.52 -0.15
N TYR A 159 10.09 -14.11 0.83
CA TYR A 159 9.56 -13.62 2.09
C TYR A 159 10.38 -12.50 2.71
N ILE A 160 9.70 -11.69 3.50
CA ILE A 160 10.28 -10.65 4.37
C ILE A 160 9.85 -10.93 5.81
N TYR A 161 10.78 -10.83 6.76
CA TYR A 161 10.51 -11.08 8.17
C TYR A 161 10.91 -9.88 9.03
N SER A 162 10.05 -9.51 9.97
CA SER A 162 10.37 -8.47 10.95
C SER A 162 9.83 -8.79 12.34
N GLU A 163 10.64 -8.44 13.34
CA GLU A 163 10.25 -8.41 14.76
C GLU A 163 9.74 -7.05 15.20
N ASP A 164 9.89 -6.03 14.35
CA ASP A 164 9.43 -4.68 14.66
C ASP A 164 7.91 -4.64 14.66
N LYS A 165 7.36 -4.32 15.84
CA LYS A 165 5.92 -4.19 16.05
C LYS A 165 5.31 -3.07 15.19
N ALA A 166 6.10 -2.09 14.75
CA ALA A 166 5.66 -1.04 13.84
C ALA A 166 5.16 -1.60 12.51
N PHE A 167 5.77 -2.66 11.99
CA PHE A 167 5.37 -3.23 10.70
C PHE A 167 4.18 -4.17 10.78
N LYS A 168 3.80 -4.67 11.96
CA LYS A 168 2.71 -5.65 12.13
C LYS A 168 1.38 -5.22 11.49
N GLY A 169 1.05 -3.93 11.61
CA GLY A 169 -0.21 -3.36 11.09
C GLY A 169 -0.19 -3.15 9.57
N ILE A 170 1.00 -2.99 9.00
CA ILE A 170 1.20 -2.55 7.61
C ILE A 170 1.88 -3.60 6.72
N MET A 171 2.36 -4.71 7.28
CA MET A 171 3.17 -5.72 6.57
C MET A 171 2.54 -6.18 5.26
N GLY A 172 1.25 -6.53 5.29
CA GLY A 172 0.54 -6.94 4.07
C GLY A 172 0.34 -5.82 3.04
N THR A 173 0.32 -4.56 3.48
CA THR A 173 0.20 -3.39 2.60
C THR A 173 1.54 -3.08 1.96
N ILE A 174 2.63 -3.00 2.74
CA ILE A 174 3.97 -2.75 2.21
C ILE A 174 4.44 -3.89 1.30
N ALA A 175 4.10 -5.14 1.60
CA ALA A 175 4.35 -6.28 0.72
C ALA A 175 3.62 -6.17 -0.63
N SER A 176 2.37 -5.68 -0.63
CA SER A 176 1.63 -5.47 -1.88
C SER A 176 2.26 -4.36 -2.70
N ILE A 177 2.56 -3.23 -2.06
CA ILE A 177 3.13 -2.06 -2.73
C ILE A 177 4.55 -2.37 -3.25
N SER A 178 5.35 -3.17 -2.53
CA SER A 178 6.69 -3.53 -2.97
C SER A 178 6.71 -4.35 -4.26
N LEU A 179 5.71 -5.23 -4.47
CA LEU A 179 5.54 -5.94 -5.74
C LEU A 179 5.11 -4.99 -6.86
N SER A 180 4.15 -4.09 -6.59
CA SER A 180 3.71 -3.07 -7.56
C SER A 180 4.84 -2.13 -8.00
N LEU A 181 5.76 -1.81 -7.08
CA LEU A 181 6.92 -0.97 -7.35
C LEU A 181 8.11 -1.73 -7.94
N LYS A 182 8.00 -3.06 -8.10
CA LYS A 182 9.10 -3.94 -8.51
C LYS A 182 10.36 -3.76 -7.64
N ILE A 183 10.17 -3.44 -6.35
CA ILE A 183 11.24 -3.44 -5.34
C ILE A 183 11.66 -4.88 -5.07
N LEU A 184 10.67 -5.77 -5.02
CA LEU A 184 10.82 -7.23 -4.95
C LEU A 184 10.25 -7.84 -6.24
N ASP A 185 10.57 -9.10 -6.49
CA ASP A 185 10.21 -9.77 -7.75
C ASP A 185 8.68 -9.94 -7.87
N PRO A 186 7.99 -9.29 -8.82
CA PRO A 186 6.54 -9.38 -8.96
C PRO A 186 6.04 -10.75 -9.47
N ASP A 187 6.94 -11.59 -9.98
CA ASP A 187 6.60 -12.92 -10.50
C ASP A 187 6.62 -14.02 -9.44
N ILE A 188 7.25 -13.75 -8.29
CA ILE A 188 7.33 -14.67 -7.17
C ILE A 188 6.39 -14.22 -6.05
N PRO A 189 5.44 -15.07 -5.59
CA PRO A 189 4.59 -14.76 -4.44
C PRO A 189 5.40 -14.32 -3.21
N LEU A 190 4.89 -13.34 -2.46
CA LEU A 190 5.58 -12.75 -1.32
C LEU A 190 4.83 -13.02 -0.01
N LEU A 191 5.54 -13.57 0.98
CA LEU A 191 5.08 -13.68 2.36
C LEU A 191 5.71 -12.58 3.23
N GLY A 192 4.88 -11.68 3.76
CA GLY A 192 5.28 -10.76 4.82
C GLY A 192 5.03 -11.37 6.20
N LEU A 193 6.09 -11.61 6.97
CA LEU A 193 6.04 -12.22 8.30
C LEU A 193 6.30 -11.20 9.39
N SER A 194 5.44 -11.17 10.40
CA SER A 194 5.59 -10.33 11.59
C SER A 194 5.59 -11.17 12.86
N ARG A 195 6.63 -11.02 13.68
CA ARG A 195 6.74 -11.73 14.96
C ARG A 195 5.62 -11.32 15.94
N MET A 196 5.01 -12.30 16.59
CA MET A 196 3.99 -12.13 17.63
C MET A 196 4.20 -13.10 18.79
N ASP A 197 5.05 -12.73 19.76
CA ASP A 197 5.35 -13.49 20.98
C ASP A 197 5.77 -14.95 20.76
N GLN A 198 4.85 -15.91 20.67
CA GLN A 198 5.13 -17.33 20.36
C GLN A 198 4.66 -17.75 18.96
N HIS A 199 4.12 -16.79 18.21
CA HIS A 199 3.57 -16.97 16.87
C HIS A 199 4.25 -16.04 15.86
N VAL A 200 3.94 -16.28 14.59
CA VAL A 200 4.22 -15.39 13.47
C VAL A 200 2.92 -15.16 12.73
N LYS A 201 2.62 -13.90 12.46
CA LYS A 201 1.54 -13.51 11.56
C LYS A 201 2.09 -13.41 10.15
N VAL A 202 1.44 -14.07 9.20
CA VAL A 202 1.82 -14.13 7.80
C VAL A 202 0.79 -13.37 6.98
N SER A 203 1.26 -12.50 6.08
CA SER A 203 0.45 -11.80 5.09
C SER A 203 1.02 -12.08 3.70
N ALA A 204 0.35 -12.92 2.92
CA ALA A 204 0.79 -13.28 1.58
C ALA A 204 0.18 -12.37 0.52
N ARG A 205 0.98 -11.96 -0.45
CA ARG A 205 0.58 -11.13 -1.60
C ARG A 205 1.20 -11.68 -2.87
N THR A 206 0.47 -11.58 -3.96
CA THR A 206 1.00 -11.87 -5.30
C THR A 206 0.33 -10.97 -6.33
N THR A 207 0.71 -11.12 -7.59
CA THR A 207 0.20 -10.31 -8.71
C THR A 207 -0.86 -11.07 -9.50
N ARG A 208 -1.67 -10.33 -10.28
CA ARG A 208 -2.67 -10.96 -11.16
C ARG A 208 -2.05 -11.95 -12.16
N PRO A 209 -0.91 -11.64 -12.83
CA PRO A 209 -0.24 -12.61 -13.70
C PRO A 209 0.18 -13.89 -12.98
N ALA A 210 0.64 -13.82 -11.73
CA ALA A 210 0.98 -15.02 -10.96
C ALA A 210 -0.25 -15.89 -10.65
N VAL A 211 -1.39 -15.27 -10.31
CA VAL A 211 -2.66 -15.99 -10.13
C VAL A 211 -3.11 -16.66 -11.43
N GLU A 212 -2.97 -15.97 -12.57
CA GLU A 212 -3.29 -16.52 -13.88
C GLU A 212 -2.40 -17.73 -14.27
N ARG A 213 -1.18 -17.80 -13.71
CA ARG A 213 -0.29 -18.97 -13.80
C ARG A 213 -0.65 -20.12 -12.84
N GLY A 214 -1.72 -19.98 -12.06
CA GLY A 214 -2.22 -21.04 -11.17
C GLY A 214 -1.98 -20.80 -9.68
N VAL A 215 -1.25 -19.73 -9.29
CA VAL A 215 -0.99 -19.45 -7.88
C VAL A 215 -2.30 -19.20 -7.11
N ASN A 216 -2.46 -19.93 -6.01
CA ASN A 216 -3.52 -19.73 -5.03
C ASN A 216 -2.97 -19.68 -3.60
N LEU A 217 -2.74 -18.46 -3.11
CA LEU A 217 -2.21 -18.21 -1.78
C LEU A 217 -3.14 -18.69 -0.66
N GLY A 218 -4.46 -18.51 -0.84
CA GLY A 218 -5.45 -18.93 0.15
C GLY A 218 -5.40 -20.42 0.43
N VAL A 219 -5.30 -21.23 -0.63
CA VAL A 219 -5.13 -22.69 -0.54
C VAL A 219 -3.78 -23.03 0.08
N ALA A 220 -2.68 -22.46 -0.43
CA ALA A 220 -1.34 -22.77 0.06
C ALA A 220 -1.18 -22.49 1.56
N LEU A 221 -1.63 -21.33 2.04
CA LEU A 221 -1.53 -20.98 3.46
C LEU A 221 -2.46 -21.82 4.35
N ARG A 222 -3.67 -22.16 3.88
CA ARG A 222 -4.60 -23.01 4.63
C ARG A 222 -4.00 -24.39 4.85
N ASP A 223 -3.53 -25.00 3.76
CA ASP A 223 -3.06 -26.39 3.78
C ASP A 223 -1.73 -26.50 4.53
N ALA A 224 -0.81 -25.53 4.35
CA ALA A 224 0.42 -25.48 5.12
C ALA A 224 0.18 -25.22 6.62
N ALA A 225 -0.65 -24.23 6.98
CA ALA A 225 -0.86 -23.87 8.39
C ALA A 225 -1.52 -24.99 9.20
N ALA A 226 -2.37 -25.80 8.57
CA ALA A 226 -3.01 -26.95 9.21
C ALA A 226 -1.99 -27.98 9.75
N SER A 227 -0.86 -28.16 9.07
CA SER A 227 0.22 -29.08 9.48
C SER A 227 0.97 -28.64 10.75
N PHE A 228 0.87 -27.36 11.13
CA PHE A 228 1.60 -26.80 12.27
C PHE A 228 0.66 -26.32 13.40
N GLY A 229 -0.59 -26.77 13.40
CA GLY A 229 -1.60 -26.31 14.37
C GLY A 229 -1.92 -24.82 14.27
N GLY A 230 -1.62 -24.22 13.11
CA GLY A 230 -1.91 -22.83 12.81
C GLY A 230 -3.27 -22.66 12.15
N THR A 231 -3.56 -21.41 11.77
CA THR A 231 -4.74 -21.07 10.95
C THR A 231 -4.27 -20.33 9.72
N GLY A 232 -4.88 -20.61 8.57
CA GLY A 232 -4.52 -19.99 7.30
C GLY A 232 -5.69 -19.98 6.32
N GLY A 233 -5.67 -19.03 5.39
CA GLY A 233 -6.67 -18.91 4.34
C GLY A 233 -6.76 -17.51 3.75
N GLY A 234 -7.68 -17.34 2.81
CA GLY A 234 -7.91 -16.07 2.11
C GLY A 234 -8.22 -16.29 0.64
N HIS A 235 -7.94 -15.28 -0.17
CA HIS A 235 -8.11 -15.33 -1.62
C HIS A 235 -6.84 -15.81 -2.32
N ASP A 236 -6.94 -16.07 -3.61
CA ASP A 236 -5.84 -16.43 -4.50
C ASP A 236 -4.70 -15.39 -4.50
N ILE A 237 -5.05 -14.10 -4.57
CA ILE A 237 -4.12 -12.97 -4.69
C ILE A 237 -3.62 -12.43 -3.34
N ALA A 238 -4.39 -12.65 -2.28
CA ALA A 238 -4.11 -12.13 -0.94
C ALA A 238 -4.68 -13.04 0.14
N ALA A 239 -3.80 -13.55 1.00
CA ALA A 239 -4.14 -14.46 2.08
C ALA A 239 -3.38 -14.14 3.36
N GLY A 240 -3.75 -14.80 4.46
CA GLY A 240 -3.05 -14.69 5.73
C GLY A 240 -2.97 -16.01 6.47
N ALA A 241 -2.01 -16.10 7.37
CA ALA A 241 -1.83 -17.22 8.27
C ALA A 241 -1.31 -16.78 9.64
N MET A 242 -1.46 -17.65 10.63
CA MET A 242 -0.83 -17.55 11.94
C MET A 242 -0.32 -18.93 12.34
N VAL A 243 0.98 -19.03 12.60
CA VAL A 243 1.66 -20.29 12.94
C VAL A 243 2.60 -20.07 14.14
N PRO A 244 2.93 -21.11 14.92
CA PRO A 244 3.95 -20.99 15.97
C PRO A 244 5.31 -20.60 15.37
N TYR A 245 6.05 -19.74 16.06
CA TYR A 245 7.34 -19.26 15.54
C TYR A 245 8.41 -20.34 15.44
N ARG A 246 8.40 -21.30 16.36
CA ARG A 246 9.30 -22.45 16.32
C ARG A 246 9.16 -23.28 15.03
N ASP A 247 8.01 -23.16 14.35
CA ASP A 247 7.66 -23.93 13.16
C ASP A 247 7.77 -23.06 11.88
N MET A 248 8.26 -21.82 11.98
CA MET A 248 8.28 -20.84 10.88
C MET A 248 9.05 -21.33 9.65
N GLU A 249 10.24 -21.88 9.83
CA GLU A 249 11.08 -22.35 8.72
C GLU A 249 10.43 -23.54 8.00
N SER A 250 9.95 -24.53 8.74
CA SER A 250 9.23 -25.68 8.18
C SER A 250 7.93 -25.26 7.49
N PHE A 251 7.23 -24.26 8.02
CA PHE A 251 6.06 -23.68 7.38
C PHE A 251 6.40 -23.01 6.05
N LEU A 252 7.47 -22.23 5.99
CA LEU A 252 7.91 -21.59 4.75
C LEU A 252 8.27 -22.61 3.66
N GLN A 253 8.98 -23.67 4.01
CA GLN A 253 9.31 -24.76 3.08
C GLN A 253 8.06 -25.47 2.56
N LEU A 254 7.10 -25.79 3.42
CA LEU A 254 5.85 -26.42 2.98
C LEU A 254 5.02 -25.51 2.07
N VAL A 255 4.97 -24.20 2.34
CA VAL A 255 4.31 -23.24 1.44
C VAL A 255 5.01 -23.20 0.09
N ASP A 256 6.34 -23.17 0.07
CA ASP A 256 7.15 -23.19 -1.16
C ASP A 256 6.86 -24.43 -2.01
N GLU A 257 6.84 -25.62 -1.41
CA GLU A 257 6.49 -26.87 -2.08
C GLU A 257 5.06 -26.85 -2.65
N ILE A 258 4.08 -26.41 -1.86
CA ILE A 258 2.68 -26.34 -2.31
C ILE A 258 2.56 -25.38 -3.49
N LEU A 259 3.20 -24.21 -3.43
CA LEU A 259 3.20 -23.25 -4.54
C LEU A 259 3.83 -23.85 -5.80
N GLY A 260 4.92 -24.59 -5.68
CA GLY A 260 5.54 -25.30 -6.81
C GLY A 260 4.61 -26.31 -7.48
N THR A 261 3.73 -26.98 -6.72
CA THR A 261 2.72 -27.88 -7.29
C THR A 261 1.57 -27.15 -7.99
N GLN A 262 1.30 -25.88 -7.64
CA GLN A 262 0.26 -25.07 -8.26
C GLN A 262 0.70 -24.48 -9.60
N THR A 263 2.00 -24.25 -9.76
CA THR A 263 2.61 -23.63 -10.95
C THR A 263 3.41 -24.62 -11.80
N GLY A 264 3.20 -25.93 -11.62
CA GLY A 264 3.80 -26.98 -12.46
C GLY A 264 3.38 -26.90 -13.93
N PRO A 265 4.15 -27.50 -14.85
CA PRO A 265 4.03 -27.31 -16.30
C PRO A 265 2.67 -27.70 -16.89
#